data_AF-A0A382U2A6-F1
#
_entry.id   AF-A0A382U2A6-F1
#
_cell.length_a   1.000
_cell.length_b   1.000
_cell.length_c   1.000
_cell.angle_alpha   90.00
_cell.angle_beta   90.00
_cell.angle_gamma   90.00
#
_symmetry.space_group_name_H-M   'P 1'
#
loop_
_entity.id
_entity.type
_entity.pdbx_description
1 polymer ?
#
loop_
_entity_poly.entity_id
_entity_poly.type
_entity_poly.pdbx_seq_one_letter_code
_entity_poly.pdbx_strand_id
1 'polypeptide(L)' 'MSEIIAYVIKQIVDNGNVVQISLVEDVETEPLSQKQLIMENVSKKLDSETKEQVMPLLEAILHSQPTIKVKS' A
#
# COMPACT_ATOMS: atom_id res chain seq x y z
N MET A 1 -0.35 -14.59 21.93
CA MET A 1 0.86 -14.44 21.09
C MET A 1 1.08 -12.95 20.93
N SER A 2 2.18 -12.42 21.44
CA SER A 2 2.47 -10.98 21.33
C SER A 2 3.01 -10.70 19.93
N GLU A 3 2.39 -9.75 19.23
CA GLU A 3 2.78 -9.32 17.90
C GLU A 3 4.19 -8.68 17.95
N ILE A 4 5.14 -9.21 17.18
CA ILE A 4 6.50 -8.69 17.11
C ILE A 4 6.52 -7.62 16.02
N ILE A 5 6.67 -6.37 16.42
CA ILE A 5 6.72 -5.22 15.52
C ILE A 5 8.17 -4.98 15.09
N ALA A 6 8.43 -5.01 13.79
CA ALA A 6 9.75 -4.74 13.23
C ALA A 6 10.02 -3.22 13.12
N TYR A 7 11.27 -2.81 13.34
CA TYR A 7 11.70 -1.42 13.23
C TYR A 7 13.01 -1.32 12.47
N VAL A 8 13.15 -0.28 11.65
CA VAL A 8 14.39 0.09 10.96
C VAL A 8 15.03 1.28 11.67
N ILE A 9 16.33 1.15 11.99
CA ILE A 9 17.12 2.27 12.53
C ILE A 9 17.35 3.29 11.42
N LYS A 10 16.88 4.53 11.63
CA LYS A 10 17.12 5.66 10.73
C LYS A 10 18.35 6.48 11.12
N GLN A 11 18.60 6.59 12.42
CA GLN A 11 19.71 7.39 12.92
C GLN A 11 20.22 6.84 14.25
N ILE A 12 21.53 6.92 14.43
CA ILE A 12 22.20 6.72 15.71
C ILE A 12 23.05 7.97 15.95
N VAL A 13 22.84 8.61 17.09
CA VAL A 13 23.65 9.75 17.55
C VAL A 13 24.24 9.40 18.90
N ASP A 14 25.56 9.40 18.98
CA ASP A 14 26.29 9.17 20.21
C ASP A 14 26.91 10.48 20.70
N ASN A 15 26.53 10.90 21.90
CA ASN A 15 27.05 12.10 22.56
C ASN A 15 27.92 11.75 23.78
N GLY A 16 28.46 10.53 23.83
CA GLY A 16 29.34 9.99 24.88
C GLY A 16 28.59 9.50 26.12
N ASN A 17 27.72 10.35 26.68
CA ASN A 17 26.92 10.00 27.86
C ASN A 17 25.59 9.32 27.50
N VAL A 18 25.09 9.54 26.28
CA VAL A 18 23.80 9.05 25.80
C VAL A 18 23.92 8.68 24.33
N VAL A 19 23.38 7.51 24.00
CA VAL A 19 23.14 7.08 22.63
C VAL A 19 21.66 7.28 22.32
N GLN A 20 21.35 8.15 21.37
CA GLN A 20 20.01 8.36 20.85
C GLN A 20 19.84 7.54 19.56
N ILE A 21 18.80 6.70 19.53
CA ILE A 21 18.44 5.89 18.36
C ILE A 21 17.08 6.35 17.87
N SER A 22 16.99 6.75 16.60
CA SER A 22 15.73 7.03 15.93
C SER A 22 15.31 5.83 15.10
N LEU A 23 14.15 5.27 15.42
CA LEU A 23 13.57 4.08 14.81
C LEU A 23 12.34 4.49 14.00
N VAL A 24 12.12 3.84 12.86
CA VAL A 24 10.86 3.90 12.12
C VAL A 24 10.32 2.48 12.03
N GLU A 25 9.04 2.32 12.32
CA GLU A 25 8.38 1.02 12.21
C GLU A 25 8.46 0.52 10.76
N ASP A 26 8.84 -0.73 10.60
CA ASP A 26 8.88 -1.41 9.31
C ASP A 26 7.47 -1.91 8.99
N VAL A 27 6.60 -0.96 8.68
CA VAL A 27 5.24 -1.25 8.26
C VAL A 27 5.30 -1.64 6.79
N GLU A 28 5.51 -2.91 6.51
CA GLU A 28 5.23 -3.47 5.18
C GLU A 28 3.72 -3.37 4.94
N THR A 29 3.29 -2.23 4.39
CA THR A 29 1.95 -2.15 3.80
C THR A 29 1.96 -3.03 2.56
N GLU A 30 0.98 -3.93 2.43
CA GLU A 30 0.84 -4.72 1.21
C GLU A 30 0.90 -3.76 0.01
N PRO A 31 1.76 -4.02 -0.99
CA PRO A 31 1.88 -3.12 -2.13
C PRO A 31 0.51 -3.05 -2.80
N LEU A 32 -0.17 -1.92 -2.61
CA LEU A 32 -1.49 -1.70 -3.18
C LEU A 32 -1.33 -1.74 -4.70
N SER A 33 -1.87 -2.80 -5.30
CA SER A 33 -1.80 -2.99 -6.74
C SER A 33 -2.47 -1.81 -7.43
N GLN A 34 -1.90 -1.34 -8.54
CA GLN A 34 -2.54 -0.31 -9.37
C GLN A 34 -3.99 -0.68 -9.72
N LYS A 35 -4.30 -1.99 -9.80
CA LYS A 35 -5.66 -2.51 -9.99
C LYS A 35 -6.59 -2.21 -8.81
N GLN A 36 -6.11 -2.37 -7.58
CA GLN A 36 -6.87 -2.06 -6.35
C GLN A 36 -7.12 -0.55 -6.24
N LEU A 37 -6.12 0.29 -6.56
CA LEU A 37 -6.29 1.75 -6.61
C LEU A 37 -7.35 2.19 -7.62
N ILE A 38 -7.33 1.63 -8.83
CA ILE A 38 -8.32 1.95 -9.88
C ILE A 38 -9.71 1.49 -9.42
N MET A 39 -9.82 0.29 -8.88
CA MET A 39 -11.09 -0.27 -8.44
C MET A 39 -11.70 0.50 -7.26
N GLU A 40 -10.88 0.94 -6.30
CA GLU A 40 -11.33 1.83 -5.21
C GLU A 40 -11.78 3.20 -5.74
N ASN A 41 -11.03 3.81 -6.66
CA ASN A 41 -11.37 5.12 -7.21
C ASN A 41 -12.66 5.09 -8.03
N VAL A 42 -12.85 4.05 -8.85
CA VAL A 42 -14.07 3.84 -9.62
C VAL A 42 -15.24 3.54 -8.67
N SER A 43 -15.03 2.70 -7.66
CA SER A 43 -16.05 2.39 -6.65
C SER A 43 -16.49 3.61 -5.82
N LYS A 44 -15.59 4.59 -5.60
CA LYS A 44 -15.91 5.83 -4.88
C LYS A 44 -16.60 6.89 -5.76
N LYS A 45 -16.49 6.78 -7.09
CA LYS A 45 -17.00 7.78 -8.05
C LYS A 45 -18.23 7.34 -8.86
N LEU A 46 -18.55 6.05 -8.92
CA LEU A 46 -19.72 5.54 -9.65
C LEU A 46 -20.86 5.18 -8.71
N ASP A 47 -22.09 5.52 -9.14
CA ASP A 47 -23.33 5.06 -8.54
C ASP A 47 -23.51 3.54 -8.70
N SER A 48 -24.22 2.89 -7.79
CA SER A 48 -24.34 1.42 -7.69
C SER A 48 -24.79 0.75 -8.99
N GLU A 49 -25.70 1.38 -9.72
CA GLU A 49 -26.25 0.90 -10.99
C GLU A 49 -25.22 0.94 -12.13
N THR A 50 -24.43 2.01 -12.21
CA THR A 50 -23.36 2.13 -13.22
C THR A 50 -22.18 1.23 -12.88
N LYS A 51 -21.91 1.02 -11.57
CA LYS A 51 -20.85 0.13 -11.10
C LYS A 51 -21.06 -1.30 -11.60
N GLU A 52 -22.26 -1.87 -11.48
CA GLU A 52 -22.53 -3.24 -11.94
C GLU A 52 -22.30 -3.43 -13.46
N GLN A 53 -22.58 -2.40 -14.26
CA GLN A 53 -22.38 -2.47 -15.71
C GLN A 53 -20.92 -2.28 -16.12
N VAL A 54 -20.16 -1.45 -15.38
CA VAL A 54 -18.79 -1.06 -15.75
C VAL A 54 -17.74 -1.96 -15.08
N MET A 55 -18.04 -2.58 -13.94
CA MET A 55 -17.14 -3.53 -13.24
C MET A 55 -16.61 -4.65 -14.16
N PRO A 56 -17.45 -5.40 -14.93
CA PRO A 56 -16.96 -6.49 -15.77
C PRO A 56 -16.05 -6.01 -16.92
N LEU A 57 -16.31 -4.82 -17.47
CA LEU A 57 -15.45 -4.18 -18.48
C LEU A 57 -14.12 -3.72 -17.88
N LEU A 58 -14.17 -3.11 -16.70
CA LEU A 58 -12.99 -2.65 -15.97
C LEU A 58 -12.12 -3.83 -15.56
N GLU A 59 -12.70 -4.93 -15.10
CA GLU A 59 -11.98 -6.17 -14.77
C GLU A 59 -11.31 -6.78 -15.99
N ALA A 60 -11.98 -6.81 -17.16
CA ALA A 60 -11.38 -7.31 -18.40
C ALA A 60 -10.21 -6.42 -18.88
N ILE A 61 -10.33 -5.09 -18.77
CA ILE A 61 -9.27 -4.13 -19.09
C ILE A 61 -8.12 -4.23 -18.10
N LEU A 62 -8.40 -4.44 -16.82
CA LEU A 62 -7.39 -4.64 -15.78
C LEU A 62 -6.71 -6.00 -15.89
N HIS A 63 -7.41 -7.05 -16.34
CA HIS A 63 -6.85 -8.38 -16.55
C HIS A 63 -5.90 -8.41 -17.76
N SER A 64 -6.23 -7.66 -18.81
CA SER A 64 -5.38 -7.49 -20.00
C SER A 64 -4.20 -6.54 -19.80
N GLN A 65 -4.20 -5.72 -18.72
CA GLN A 65 -3.07 -4.86 -18.39
C GLN A 65 -1.93 -5.64 -17.70
N PRO A 66 -0.67 -5.44 -18.14
CA PRO A 66 0.48 -6.02 -17.46
C PRO A 66 0.49 -5.56 -16.00
N THR A 67 0.66 -6.51 -15.07
CA THR A 67 0.68 -6.21 -13.62
C THR A 67 1.93 -5.39 -13.30
N ILE A 68 1.81 -4.07 -13.34
CA ILE A 68 2.84 -3.15 -12.87
C ILE A 68 2.78 -3.18 -11.34
N LYS A 69 3.75 -3.85 -10.71
CA LYS A 69 3.99 -3.69 -9.28
C LYS A 69 4.48 -2.25 -9.09
N VAL A 70 3.64 -1.41 -8.50
CA VAL A 70 4.07 -0.08 -8.04
C VAL A 70 5.13 -0.36 -6.99
N LYS A 71 6.41 -0.05 -7.30
CA LYS A 71 7.48 -0.15 -6.30
C LYS A 71 7.25 0.96 -5.28
N SER A 72 7.05 0.58 -4.02
CA SER A 72 7.15 1.47 -2.85
C SER A 72 8.56 2.03 -2.70
#